data_AF-A0A950FGR5-F1
#
_entry.id   AF-A0A950FGR5-F1
#
_cell.length_a   1.000
_cell.length_b   1.000
_cell.length_c   1.000
_cell.angle_alpha   90.00
_cell.angle_beta   90.00
_cell.angle_gamma   90.00
#
_symmetry.space_group_name_H-M   'P 1'
#
loop_
_entity.id
_entity.type
_entity.pdbx_description
1 polymer ?
#
loop_
_entity_poly.entity_id
_entity_poly.type
_entity_poly.pdbx_seq_one_letter_code
_entity_poly.pdbx_strand_id
1 'polypeptide(L)'
;MAVAIRTRIVVVLVVSLLSWGVATRVNAEPGEGGPPVVITFTKWITTFPDMAGVVGGDVVGNFAGEVFTLQNSTNPAVTSITRLVAIYDIQDSMGSHSFTALVQGGQNNSTKKALLDGVILGGWRTGARVHVEYLVINSCAGNPSGPCFQGTIRIGPDSH
;
A
#
# COMPACT_ATOMS: atom_id res chain seq x y z
N MET A 1 54.38 -64.25 -38.09
CA MET A 1 53.27 -63.87 -37.19
C MET A 1 53.82 -63.69 -35.78
N ALA A 2 53.91 -62.45 -35.31
CA ALA A 2 54.22 -62.13 -33.91
C ALA A 2 53.76 -60.70 -33.65
N VAL A 3 52.74 -60.56 -32.80
CA VAL A 3 52.23 -59.30 -32.25
C VAL A 3 53.10 -58.96 -31.05
N ALA A 4 53.60 -57.72 -30.97
CA ALA A 4 54.26 -57.21 -29.76
C ALA A 4 53.77 -55.80 -29.45
N ILE A 5 52.96 -55.75 -28.39
CA ILE A 5 52.30 -54.61 -27.77
C ILE A 5 53.38 -53.69 -27.16
N ARG A 6 53.40 -52.41 -27.54
CA ARG A 6 54.21 -51.38 -26.87
C ARG A 6 53.31 -50.41 -26.11
N THR A 7 53.31 -50.63 -24.81
CA THR A 7 52.87 -49.78 -23.71
C THR A 7 53.17 -48.30 -23.97
N ARG A 8 52.14 -47.44 -23.88
CA ARG A 8 52.32 -46.00 -23.65
C ARG A 8 51.45 -45.57 -22.47
N ILE A 9 52.14 -45.21 -21.41
CA ILE A 9 51.62 -44.60 -20.18
C ILE A 9 50.98 -43.26 -20.56
N VAL A 10 49.72 -43.07 -20.19
CA VAL A 10 49.03 -41.77 -20.29
C VAL A 10 48.88 -41.24 -18.87
N VAL A 11 49.50 -40.09 -18.63
CA VAL A 11 49.47 -39.33 -17.38
C VAL A 11 48.10 -38.67 -17.24
N VAL A 12 47.38 -38.97 -16.16
CA VAL A 12 46.08 -38.35 -15.83
C VAL A 12 46.33 -37.06 -15.05
N LEU A 13 46.05 -35.93 -15.69
CA LEU A 13 46.00 -34.61 -15.05
C LEU A 13 44.60 -34.42 -14.44
N VAL A 14 44.52 -34.45 -13.11
CA VAL A 14 43.30 -34.11 -12.35
C VAL A 14 43.25 -32.59 -12.21
N VAL A 15 42.34 -31.94 -12.93
CA VAL A 15 42.05 -30.51 -12.79
C VAL A 15 40.90 -30.33 -11.82
N SER A 16 41.20 -29.80 -10.64
CA SER A 16 40.24 -29.47 -9.59
C SER A 16 39.41 -28.24 -9.98
N LEU A 17 38.14 -28.45 -10.37
CA LEU A 17 37.17 -27.38 -10.61
C LEU A 17 36.58 -26.92 -9.27
N LEU A 18 37.05 -25.79 -8.77
CA LEU A 18 36.40 -25.04 -7.68
C LEU A 18 35.02 -24.58 -8.17
N SER A 19 33.98 -25.27 -7.73
CA SER A 19 32.59 -24.96 -8.07
C SER A 19 32.16 -23.73 -7.27
N TRP A 20 32.11 -22.56 -7.91
CA TRP A 20 31.38 -21.43 -7.34
C TRP A 20 29.90 -21.77 -7.42
N GLY A 21 29.27 -21.97 -6.27
CA GLY A 21 27.83 -22.13 -6.17
C GLY A 21 27.15 -20.88 -6.71
N VAL A 22 26.59 -20.98 -7.92
CA VAL A 22 25.65 -20.00 -8.42
C VAL A 22 24.38 -20.18 -7.57
N ALA A 23 24.21 -19.32 -6.58
CA ALA A 23 22.92 -19.16 -5.93
C ALA A 23 21.94 -18.68 -7.00
N THR A 24 21.13 -19.59 -7.53
CA THR A 24 19.95 -19.22 -8.31
C THR A 24 19.05 -18.41 -7.38
N ARG A 25 19.11 -17.08 -7.49
CA ARG A 25 18.04 -16.24 -6.97
C ARG A 25 16.80 -16.70 -7.70
N VAL A 26 15.89 -17.34 -6.97
CA VAL A 26 14.50 -17.43 -7.40
C VAL A 26 14.03 -15.98 -7.43
N ASN A 27 14.15 -15.32 -8.58
CA ASN A 27 13.37 -14.13 -8.82
C ASN A 27 11.94 -14.63 -8.78
N ALA A 28 11.22 -14.33 -7.69
CA ALA A 28 9.79 -14.32 -7.75
C ALA A 28 9.44 -13.43 -8.94
N GLU A 29 8.88 -14.03 -9.98
CA GLU A 29 8.30 -13.28 -11.09
C GLU A 29 7.34 -12.27 -10.46
N PRO A 30 7.35 -10.99 -10.88
CA PRO A 30 6.29 -10.10 -10.51
C PRO A 30 5.00 -10.80 -10.92
N GLY A 31 4.21 -11.23 -9.92
CA GLY A 31 2.86 -11.69 -10.19
C GLY A 31 2.20 -10.61 -11.04
N GLU A 32 1.41 -11.05 -12.02
CA GLU A 32 0.73 -10.25 -13.04
C GLU A 32 -0.32 -9.27 -12.45
N GLY A 33 0.02 -8.58 -11.37
CA GLY A 33 -0.69 -7.46 -10.83
C GLY A 33 -0.32 -6.23 -11.64
N GLY A 34 -1.34 -5.54 -12.17
CA GLY A 34 -1.15 -4.27 -12.86
C GLY A 34 -0.39 -3.24 -12.01
N PRO A 35 0.03 -2.11 -12.62
CA PRO A 35 0.79 -1.08 -11.91
C PRO A 35 0.05 -0.64 -10.63
N PRO A 36 0.79 -0.29 -9.55
CA PRO A 36 0.19 0.22 -8.33
C PRO A 36 -0.69 1.44 -8.62
N VAL A 37 -1.91 1.46 -8.06
CA VAL A 37 -2.84 2.58 -8.20
C VAL A 37 -2.62 3.56 -7.06
N VAL A 38 -2.49 4.85 -7.38
CA VAL A 38 -2.26 5.93 -6.43
C VAL A 38 -3.33 7.03 -6.62
N ILE A 39 -4.12 7.21 -5.58
CA ILE A 39 -5.18 8.22 -5.52
C ILE A 39 -4.74 9.30 -4.54
N THR A 40 -4.78 10.56 -4.95
CA THR A 40 -4.62 11.71 -4.05
C THR A 40 -5.99 12.11 -3.50
N PHE A 41 -6.05 12.63 -2.28
CA PHE A 41 -7.30 13.14 -1.73
C PHE A 41 -7.12 14.38 -0.86
N THR A 42 -8.18 15.15 -0.75
CA THR A 42 -8.38 16.12 0.33
C THR A 42 -9.79 15.94 0.87
N LYS A 43 -9.91 15.72 2.18
CA LYS A 43 -11.19 15.49 2.86
C LYS A 43 -11.31 16.29 4.14
N TRP A 44 -12.53 16.41 4.65
CA TRP A 44 -12.86 17.10 5.89
C TRP A 44 -14.06 16.42 6.56
N ILE A 45 -14.23 16.65 7.86
CA ILE A 45 -15.45 16.26 8.57
C ILE A 45 -16.55 17.25 8.18
N THR A 46 -17.71 16.77 7.75
CA THR A 46 -18.88 17.62 7.48
C THR A 46 -19.71 17.76 8.75
N THR A 47 -20.30 16.66 9.20
CA THR A 47 -20.97 16.49 10.49
C THR A 47 -20.51 15.17 11.04
N PHE A 48 -19.85 15.16 12.20
CA PHE A 48 -19.30 13.91 12.75
C PHE A 48 -20.41 12.87 12.95
N PRO A 49 -20.25 11.61 12.48
CA PRO A 49 -19.00 10.97 12.03
C PRO A 49 -18.66 11.09 10.52
N ASP A 50 -19.47 11.80 9.74
CA ASP A 50 -19.41 11.85 8.29
C ASP A 50 -18.25 12.72 7.76
N MET A 51 -17.74 12.30 6.61
CA MET A 51 -16.68 12.96 5.86
C MET A 51 -17.10 13.21 4.42
N ALA A 52 -16.60 14.32 3.88
CA ALA A 52 -16.66 14.61 2.45
C ALA A 52 -15.29 15.07 1.95
N GLY A 53 -15.09 15.01 0.64
CA GLY A 53 -13.85 15.42 0.02
C GLY A 53 -13.83 15.23 -1.48
N VAL A 54 -12.63 15.37 -2.02
CA VAL A 54 -12.33 15.17 -3.44
C VAL A 54 -11.14 14.24 -3.59
N VAL A 55 -11.13 13.48 -4.68
CA VAL A 55 -10.01 12.61 -5.08
C VAL A 55 -9.47 12.98 -6.46
N GLY A 56 -8.18 12.70 -6.68
CA GLY A 56 -7.49 12.86 -7.96
C GLY A 56 -6.36 11.86 -8.12
N GLY A 57 -5.48 12.06 -9.11
CA GLY A 57 -4.47 11.08 -9.49
C GLY A 57 -5.07 10.05 -10.44
N ASP A 58 -4.90 8.76 -10.15
CA ASP A 58 -5.40 7.68 -11.01
C ASP A 58 -6.94 7.56 -11.02
N VAL A 59 -7.62 8.09 -9.99
CA VAL A 59 -9.08 8.19 -9.91
C VAL A 59 -9.45 9.63 -9.60
N VAL A 60 -10.35 10.22 -10.39
CA VAL A 60 -10.82 11.59 -10.20
C VAL A 60 -12.30 11.58 -9.83
N GLY A 61 -12.66 12.27 -8.76
CA GLY A 61 -14.05 12.37 -8.33
C GLY A 61 -14.19 12.79 -6.88
N ASN A 62 -15.17 12.19 -6.19
CA ASN A 62 -15.52 12.57 -4.83
C ASN A 62 -15.02 11.57 -3.79
N PHE A 63 -14.76 12.08 -2.61
CA PHE A 63 -14.55 11.30 -1.40
C PHE A 63 -15.78 11.42 -0.51
N ALA A 64 -16.33 10.30 -0.07
CA ALA A 64 -17.25 10.21 1.04
C ALA A 64 -16.68 9.25 2.10
N GLY A 65 -17.20 9.29 3.32
CA GLY A 65 -16.81 8.31 4.33
C GLY A 65 -17.37 8.59 5.71
N GLU A 66 -17.04 7.70 6.62
CA GLU A 66 -17.54 7.71 8.00
C GLU A 66 -16.42 7.28 8.96
N VAL A 67 -16.28 7.96 10.09
CA VAL A 67 -15.37 7.56 11.16
C VAL A 67 -16.11 6.70 12.20
N PHE A 68 -15.85 5.40 12.20
CA PHE A 68 -16.43 4.46 13.17
C PHE A 68 -15.79 4.53 14.55
N THR A 69 -14.49 4.75 14.61
CA THR A 69 -13.76 4.83 15.87
C THR A 69 -12.78 5.98 15.82
N LEU A 70 -12.90 6.85 16.80
CA LEU A 70 -11.90 7.86 17.15
C LEU A 70 -11.60 7.68 18.64
N GLN A 71 -10.43 7.15 18.93
CA GLN A 71 -10.03 6.85 20.30
C GLN A 71 -8.67 7.47 20.60
N ASN A 72 -8.65 8.47 21.48
CA ASN A 72 -7.41 9.07 21.96
C ASN A 72 -6.73 8.14 22.97
N SER A 73 -5.40 8.08 22.93
CA SER A 73 -4.59 7.41 23.94
C SER A 73 -4.85 8.02 25.32
N THR A 74 -5.04 7.17 26.33
CA THR A 74 -5.15 7.55 27.74
C THR A 74 -3.82 7.41 28.50
N ASN A 75 -2.76 6.95 27.82
CA ASN A 75 -1.44 6.83 28.41
C ASN A 75 -0.86 8.25 28.64
N PRO A 76 -0.52 8.65 29.87
CA PRO A 76 0.00 9.99 30.16
C PRO A 76 1.36 10.27 29.51
N ALA A 77 2.12 9.23 29.14
CA ALA A 77 3.37 9.38 28.39
C ALA A 77 3.15 9.56 26.87
N VAL A 78 1.94 9.31 26.37
CA VAL A 78 1.60 9.35 24.94
C VAL A 78 0.27 10.09 24.77
N THR A 79 0.33 11.41 24.75
CA THR A 79 -0.85 12.30 24.74
C THR A 79 -1.32 12.70 23.34
N SER A 80 -0.54 12.38 22.31
CA SER A 80 -0.77 12.86 20.94
C SER A 80 -1.23 11.78 19.96
N ILE A 81 -1.48 10.54 20.40
CA ILE A 81 -1.85 9.45 19.49
C ILE A 81 -3.36 9.20 19.55
N THR A 82 -3.98 9.13 18.37
CA THR A 82 -5.39 8.78 18.16
C THR A 82 -5.47 7.55 17.29
N ARG A 83 -6.22 6.52 17.73
CA ARG A 83 -6.62 5.39 16.90
C ARG A 83 -7.82 5.78 16.05
N LEU A 84 -7.79 5.39 14.78
CA LEU A 84 -8.86 5.62 13.81
C LEU A 84 -9.31 4.30 13.18
N VAL A 85 -10.61 4.17 13.00
CA VAL A 85 -11.26 3.17 12.12
C VAL A 85 -12.31 3.91 11.31
N ALA A 86 -12.30 3.75 10.00
CA ALA A 86 -13.18 4.50 9.11
C ALA A 86 -13.54 3.72 7.84
N ILE A 87 -14.71 4.02 7.27
CA ILE A 87 -15.07 3.68 5.90
C ILE A 87 -14.69 4.82 4.99
N TYR A 88 -13.98 4.50 3.91
CA TYR A 88 -13.70 5.40 2.81
C TYR A 88 -14.52 4.94 1.61
N ASP A 89 -15.29 5.84 1.03
CA ASP A 89 -16.09 5.62 -0.17
C ASP A 89 -15.57 6.55 -1.27
N ILE A 90 -14.90 5.96 -2.25
CA ILE A 90 -14.30 6.66 -3.37
C ILE A 90 -15.24 6.56 -4.57
N GLN A 91 -15.67 7.71 -5.06
CA GLN A 91 -16.65 7.82 -6.13
C GLN A 91 -15.96 8.39 -7.37
N ASP A 92 -15.60 7.50 -8.29
CA ASP A 92 -15.07 7.87 -9.61
C ASP A 92 -16.15 8.64 -10.38
N SER A 93 -15.77 9.77 -10.99
CA SER A 93 -16.69 10.58 -11.81
C SER A 93 -17.25 9.81 -13.02
N MET A 94 -16.50 8.83 -13.52
CA MET A 94 -16.93 7.93 -14.60
C MET A 94 -17.61 6.65 -14.09
N GLY A 95 -17.59 6.42 -12.76
CA GLY A 95 -18.20 5.28 -12.09
C GLY A 95 -17.46 3.94 -12.23
N SER A 96 -16.44 3.84 -13.08
CA SER A 96 -15.71 2.60 -13.37
C SER A 96 -14.78 2.15 -12.25
N HIS A 97 -14.24 3.10 -11.48
CA HIS A 97 -13.22 2.85 -10.46
C HIS A 97 -13.68 3.24 -9.05
N SER A 98 -14.99 3.26 -8.81
CA SER A 98 -15.55 3.51 -7.49
C SER A 98 -15.38 2.30 -6.57
N PHE A 99 -15.07 2.55 -5.30
CA PHE A 99 -14.89 1.49 -4.32
C PHE A 99 -15.12 1.97 -2.88
N THR A 100 -15.41 1.00 -2.00
CA THR A 100 -15.54 1.23 -0.56
C THR A 100 -14.49 0.41 0.19
N ALA A 101 -13.74 1.04 1.08
CA ALA A 101 -12.69 0.41 1.88
C ALA A 101 -12.90 0.65 3.37
N LEU A 102 -12.62 -0.38 4.18
CA LEU A 102 -12.46 -0.24 5.63
C LEU A 102 -10.98 -0.05 5.93
N VAL A 103 -10.65 1.07 6.58
CA VAL A 103 -9.29 1.43 6.95
C VAL A 103 -9.16 1.64 8.45
N GLN A 104 -8.00 1.32 8.99
CA GLN A 104 -7.68 1.52 10.40
C GLN A 104 -6.21 1.86 10.62
N GLY A 105 -5.92 2.59 11.68
CA GLY A 105 -4.54 2.92 12.04
C GLY A 105 -4.47 4.03 13.06
N GLY A 106 -3.44 4.88 12.93
CA GLY A 106 -3.13 5.90 13.92
C GLY A 106 -2.83 7.27 13.32
N GLN A 107 -3.20 8.31 14.07
CA GLN A 107 -2.79 9.69 13.82
C GLN A 107 -1.95 10.18 15.00
N ASN A 108 -0.84 10.85 14.69
CA ASN A 108 -0.07 11.63 15.63
C ASN A 108 -0.48 13.10 15.53
N ASN A 109 -1.21 13.58 16.54
CA ASN A 109 -1.73 14.93 16.66
C ASN A 109 -0.66 16.00 16.87
N SER A 110 0.57 15.62 17.25
CA SER A 110 1.71 16.54 17.37
C SER A 110 2.37 16.76 16.02
N THR A 111 2.67 15.69 15.27
CA THR A 111 3.28 15.79 13.94
C THR A 111 2.27 16.04 12.83
N LYS A 112 0.97 15.93 13.13
CA LYS A 112 -0.15 16.03 12.18
C LYS A 112 -0.11 14.97 11.07
N LYS A 113 0.55 13.84 11.31
CA LYS A 113 0.66 12.72 10.37
C LYS A 113 -0.24 11.57 10.76
N ALA A 114 -0.77 10.86 9.78
CA ALA A 114 -1.49 9.61 9.99
C ALA A 114 -1.08 8.56 8.97
N LEU A 115 -1.20 7.30 9.41
CA LEU A 115 -1.00 6.11 8.60
C LEU A 115 -2.13 5.14 8.93
N LEU A 116 -2.87 4.72 7.91
CA LEU A 116 -3.94 3.73 8.02
C LEU A 116 -3.74 2.64 6.97
N ASP A 117 -4.07 1.41 7.32
CA ASP A 117 -4.09 0.27 6.41
C ASP A 117 -5.50 -0.34 6.38
N GLY A 118 -5.83 -0.99 5.28
CA GLY A 118 -7.17 -1.53 5.11
C GLY A 118 -7.33 -2.48 3.94
N VAL A 119 -8.59 -2.72 3.61
CA VAL A 119 -9.02 -3.53 2.47
C VAL A 119 -10.21 -2.90 1.78
N ILE A 120 -10.28 -3.06 0.46
CA ILE A 120 -11.49 -2.76 -0.31
C ILE A 120 -12.51 -3.85 -0.05
N LEU A 121 -13.69 -3.47 0.45
CA LEU A 121 -14.78 -4.38 0.79
C LEU A 121 -15.88 -4.43 -0.27
N GLY A 122 -15.95 -3.45 -1.16
CA GLY A 122 -16.91 -3.42 -2.25
C GLY A 122 -16.49 -2.52 -3.40
N GLY A 123 -16.99 -2.84 -4.60
CA GLY A 123 -16.68 -2.10 -5.83
C GLY A 123 -15.39 -2.54 -6.50
N TRP A 124 -14.77 -1.62 -7.23
CA TRP A 124 -13.55 -1.86 -7.99
C TRP A 124 -12.40 -2.33 -7.11
N ARG A 125 -11.69 -3.38 -7.54
CA ARG A 125 -10.58 -4.03 -6.80
C ARG A 125 -10.95 -4.54 -5.40
N THR A 126 -12.18 -5.03 -5.21
CA THR A 126 -12.58 -5.70 -3.95
C THR A 126 -11.56 -6.78 -3.55
N GLY A 127 -11.16 -6.79 -2.27
CA GLY A 127 -10.13 -7.67 -1.72
C GLY A 127 -8.73 -7.05 -1.68
N ALA A 128 -8.45 -6.04 -2.52
CA ALA A 128 -7.14 -5.41 -2.56
C ALA A 128 -6.81 -4.67 -1.24
N ARG A 129 -5.54 -4.71 -0.86
CA ARG A 129 -5.00 -3.96 0.28
C ARG A 129 -4.96 -2.47 -0.06
N VAL A 130 -5.29 -1.63 0.91
CA VAL A 130 -5.10 -0.18 0.81
C VAL A 130 -4.14 0.31 1.88
N HIS A 131 -3.28 1.24 1.50
CA HIS A 131 -2.38 1.95 2.39
C HIS A 131 -2.62 3.44 2.26
N VAL A 132 -2.90 4.11 3.38
CA VAL A 132 -3.29 5.51 3.43
C VAL A 132 -2.30 6.29 4.27
N GLU A 133 -1.76 7.37 3.71
CA GLU A 133 -0.98 8.36 4.44
C GLU A 133 -1.63 9.73 4.28
N TYR A 134 -1.71 10.51 5.35
CA TYR A 134 -2.17 11.90 5.23
C TYR A 134 -1.56 12.85 6.27
N LEU A 135 -1.67 14.13 5.95
CA LEU A 135 -1.40 15.25 6.83
C LEU A 135 -2.69 15.97 7.23
N VAL A 136 -2.75 16.43 8.49
CA VAL A 136 -3.77 17.37 8.94
C VAL A 136 -3.31 18.78 8.61
N ILE A 137 -4.09 19.50 7.80
CA ILE A 137 -3.87 20.90 7.43
C ILE A 137 -4.98 21.77 8.02
N ASN A 138 -4.69 23.06 8.21
CA ASN A 138 -5.58 23.96 8.95
C ASN A 138 -6.87 24.32 8.20
N SER A 139 -6.84 24.27 6.87
CA SER A 139 -7.98 24.56 6.01
C SER A 139 -7.77 24.02 4.60
N CYS A 140 -8.85 23.94 3.85
CA CYS A 140 -8.87 23.65 2.42
C CYS A 140 -10.13 24.27 1.79
N ALA A 141 -10.25 24.22 0.46
CA ALA A 141 -11.38 24.82 -0.24
C ALA A 141 -12.76 24.33 0.27
N GLY A 142 -12.87 23.04 0.62
CA GLY A 142 -14.11 22.45 1.14
C GLY A 142 -14.38 22.67 2.64
N ASN A 143 -13.38 23.13 3.40
CA ASN A 143 -13.54 23.50 4.81
C ASN A 143 -12.60 24.68 5.16
N PRO A 144 -12.96 25.91 4.77
CA PRO A 144 -12.08 27.07 4.93
C PRO A 144 -11.77 27.46 6.37
N SER A 145 -12.63 27.05 7.32
CA SER A 145 -12.57 27.44 8.73
C SER A 145 -12.24 26.28 9.67
N GLY A 146 -11.89 25.11 9.14
CA GLY A 146 -11.63 23.92 9.93
C GLY A 146 -10.63 22.98 9.30
N PRO A 147 -10.17 21.97 10.05
CA PRO A 147 -9.11 21.09 9.59
C PRO A 147 -9.54 20.29 8.36
N CYS A 148 -8.58 20.06 7.47
CA CYS A 148 -8.68 19.10 6.39
C CYS A 148 -7.58 18.05 6.49
N PHE A 149 -7.78 16.95 5.79
CA PHE A 149 -6.87 15.82 5.73
C PHE A 149 -6.49 15.61 4.28
N GLN A 150 -5.21 15.82 3.96
CA GLN A 150 -4.69 15.73 2.60
C GLN A 150 -3.66 14.61 2.53
N GLY A 151 -3.81 13.73 1.55
CA GLY A 151 -3.01 12.50 1.52
C GLY A 151 -3.15 11.67 0.26
N THR A 152 -2.70 10.42 0.37
CA THR A 152 -2.75 9.44 -0.70
C THR A 152 -3.34 8.12 -0.22
N ILE A 153 -3.98 7.41 -1.14
CA ILE A 153 -4.40 6.01 -1.01
C ILE A 153 -3.61 5.25 -2.07
N ARG A 154 -2.82 4.27 -1.64
CA ARG A 154 -2.16 3.30 -2.51
C ARG A 154 -2.92 1.99 -2.46
N ILE A 155 -3.33 1.49 -3.61
CA ILE A 155 -4.02 0.21 -3.73
C ILE A 155 -3.01 -0.82 -4.24
N GLY A 156 -2.91 -1.94 -3.50
CA GLY A 156 -2.06 -3.05 -3.88
C GLY A 156 -2.53 -3.75 -5.16
N PRO A 157 -1.68 -4.63 -5.73
CA PRO A 157 -2.07 -5.45 -6.88
C PRO A 157 -3.28 -6.33 -6.54
N ASP A 158 -4.06 -6.69 -7.56
CA ASP A 158 -5.26 -7.51 -7.40
C ASP A 158 -4.89 -8.86 -6.78
N SER A 159 -5.52 -9.20 -5.65
CA SER A 159 -5.40 -10.49 -5.01
C SER A 159 -6.50 -11.40 -5.53
N HIS A 160 -6.27 -12.03 -6.68
CA HIS A 160 -7.10 -13.13 -7.18
C HIS A 160 -6.82 -14.43 -6.42
#